data_AF-A0A126T956-F1
#
_entry.id   AF-A0A126T956-F1
#
_cell.length_a   1.000
_cell.length_b   1.000
_cell.length_c   1.000
_cell.angle_alpha   90.00
_cell.angle_beta   90.00
_cell.angle_gamma   90.00
#
_symmetry.space_group_name_H-M   'P 1'
#
loop_
_entity.id
_entity.type
_entity.pdbx_description
1 polymer ?
#
loop_
_entity_poly.entity_id
_entity_poly.type
_entity_poly.pdbx_seq_one_letter_code
_entity_poly.pdbx_strand_id
1 'polypeptide(L)'
;MAKINNLRVGESLVGEGNEIAHIDLIIGPRGSAAETAFANALTNNKDGFSTLLAVVAPNLLVKPATILFNKVTIKGAKQAVQMFGPAQRAVAMAVADSVEDGTIPADEADDLFISVGVFIHWLAEDDAKIEEFNYKATKEAIARAVAGTPTAKEVVAAKSGAKHPFAANNV
;
A
#
# COMPACT_ATOMS: atom_id res chain seq x y z
N MET A 1 14.57 -11.88 -18.06
CA MET A 1 14.63 -11.96 -16.59
C MET A 1 13.39 -11.26 -16.06
N ALA A 2 12.75 -11.80 -15.02
CA ALA A 2 11.61 -11.14 -14.37
C ALA A 2 12.02 -9.73 -13.91
N LYS A 3 11.14 -8.76 -14.12
CA LYS A 3 11.28 -7.35 -13.70
C LYS A 3 11.30 -7.26 -12.18
N ILE A 4 10.44 -8.01 -11.48
CA ILE A 4 10.33 -8.01 -10.02
C ILE A 4 10.89 -9.34 -9.49
N ASN A 5 12.22 -9.41 -9.39
CA ASN A 5 12.96 -10.63 -9.07
C ASN A 5 13.43 -10.73 -7.60
N ASN A 6 13.07 -9.77 -6.76
CA ASN A 6 13.41 -9.72 -5.34
C ASN A 6 12.37 -8.87 -4.58
N LEU A 7 12.48 -8.84 -3.25
CA LEU A 7 11.65 -7.97 -2.42
C LEU A 7 11.97 -6.49 -2.73
N ARG A 8 10.93 -5.71 -2.94
CA ARG A 8 10.96 -4.25 -3.12
C ARG A 8 10.06 -3.57 -2.10
N VAL A 9 10.41 -2.34 -1.79
CA VAL A 9 9.68 -1.49 -0.84
C VAL A 9 9.31 -0.19 -1.55
N GLY A 10 8.06 0.23 -1.39
CA GLY A 10 7.55 1.50 -1.88
C GLY A 10 6.79 2.23 -0.80
N GLU A 11 6.77 3.54 -0.90
CA GLU A 11 6.02 4.42 -0.01
C GLU A 11 5.43 5.57 -0.83
N SER A 12 4.24 6.02 -0.43
CA SER A 12 3.73 7.33 -0.84
C SER A 12 2.74 7.92 0.16
N LEU A 13 2.77 9.23 0.27
CA LEU A 13 1.80 10.05 0.98
C LEU A 13 1.10 10.99 -0.01
N VAL A 14 -0.22 10.87 -0.11
CA VAL A 14 -1.06 11.64 -1.04
C VAL A 14 -2.28 12.18 -0.33
N GLY A 15 -2.67 13.40 -0.69
CA GLY A 15 -3.85 14.07 -0.16
C GLY A 15 -3.53 15.00 1.00
N GLU A 16 -4.60 15.42 1.67
CA GLU A 16 -4.58 16.43 2.72
C GLU A 16 -5.75 16.21 3.68
N GLY A 17 -5.79 16.99 4.77
CA GLY A 17 -6.84 16.89 5.77
C GLY A 17 -6.81 15.57 6.54
N ASN A 18 -7.97 15.12 7.03
CA ASN A 18 -8.07 13.88 7.79
C ASN A 18 -8.05 12.64 6.88
N GLU A 19 -8.34 12.80 5.59
CA GLU A 19 -8.38 11.71 4.62
C GLU A 19 -7.01 11.38 4.01
N ILE A 20 -5.98 12.16 4.33
CA ILE A 20 -4.60 11.96 3.84
C ILE A 20 -4.20 10.48 3.92
N ALA A 21 -3.76 9.93 2.79
CA ALA A 21 -3.35 8.55 2.69
C ALA A 21 -1.82 8.46 2.82
N HIS A 22 -1.34 7.50 3.59
CA HIS A 22 0.08 7.19 3.69
C HIS A 22 0.27 5.67 3.63
N ILE A 23 0.79 5.22 2.50
CA ILE A 23 0.96 3.80 2.15
C ILE A 23 2.40 3.37 2.37
N ASP A 24 2.59 2.30 3.15
CA ASP A 24 3.86 1.56 3.19
C ASP A 24 3.63 0.22 2.50
N LEU A 25 4.42 -0.10 1.47
CA LEU A 25 4.16 -1.23 0.59
C LEU A 25 5.38 -2.13 0.43
N ILE A 26 5.15 -3.43 0.49
CA ILE A 26 6.09 -4.47 0.08
C ILE A 26 5.52 -5.17 -1.14
N ILE A 27 6.36 -5.42 -2.15
CA ILE A 27 6.07 -6.31 -3.29
C ILE A 27 7.26 -7.24 -3.51
N GLY A 28 7.01 -8.50 -3.84
CA GLY A 28 8.07 -9.43 -4.21
C GLY A 28 7.57 -10.75 -4.79
N PRO A 29 8.47 -11.54 -5.38
CA PRO A 29 8.11 -12.80 -6.04
C PRO A 29 7.90 -13.93 -5.04
N ARG A 30 7.27 -15.00 -5.54
CA ARG A 30 7.27 -16.31 -4.91
C ARG A 30 8.68 -16.74 -4.47
N GLY A 31 8.76 -17.39 -3.32
CA GLY A 31 10.00 -17.80 -2.66
C GLY A 31 10.73 -16.68 -1.91
N SER A 32 10.23 -15.44 -1.96
CA SER A 32 10.84 -14.31 -1.26
C SER A 32 10.27 -14.09 0.14
N ALA A 33 10.92 -13.21 0.91
CA ALA A 33 10.40 -12.75 2.19
C ALA A 33 9.04 -12.03 2.07
N ALA A 34 8.67 -11.51 0.88
CA ALA A 34 7.36 -10.89 0.65
C ALA A 34 6.23 -11.92 0.71
N GLU A 35 6.41 -13.11 0.11
CA GLU A 35 5.46 -14.22 0.22
C GLU A 35 5.32 -14.71 1.66
N THR A 36 6.45 -14.83 2.37
CA THR A 36 6.46 -15.27 3.78
C THR A 36 5.72 -14.27 4.68
N ALA A 37 6.00 -12.96 4.52
CA ALA A 37 5.32 -11.91 5.28
C ALA A 37 3.81 -11.86 4.97
N PHE A 38 3.44 -11.99 3.69
CA PHE A 38 2.04 -12.07 3.25
C PHE A 38 1.29 -13.21 3.96
N ALA A 39 1.84 -14.43 3.93
CA ALA A 39 1.20 -15.61 4.49
C ALA A 39 1.06 -15.52 6.02
N ASN A 40 2.09 -15.02 6.69
CA ASN A 40 2.08 -14.84 8.14
C ASN A 40 1.09 -13.74 8.56
N ALA A 41 1.06 -12.61 7.86
CA ALA A 41 0.18 -11.49 8.21
C ALA A 41 -1.30 -11.86 8.04
N LEU A 42 -1.66 -12.58 6.97
CA LEU A 42 -3.04 -12.96 6.69
C LEU A 42 -3.64 -13.87 7.77
N THR A 43 -2.82 -14.68 8.43
CA THR A 43 -3.26 -15.65 9.44
C THR A 43 -3.14 -15.15 10.88
N ASN A 44 -2.72 -13.89 11.09
CA ASN A 44 -2.29 -13.40 12.40
C ASN A 44 -3.06 -12.16 12.91
N ASN A 45 -4.39 -12.13 12.76
CA ASN A 45 -5.23 -11.02 13.23
C ASN A 45 -5.21 -10.82 14.76
N LYS A 46 -5.36 -9.56 15.20
CA LYS A 46 -5.36 -9.13 16.61
C LYS A 46 -6.47 -8.10 16.85
N ASP A 47 -6.78 -7.86 18.12
CA ASP A 47 -7.77 -6.84 18.48
C ASP A 47 -7.35 -5.47 17.91
N GLY A 48 -8.27 -4.83 17.20
CA GLY A 48 -8.05 -3.56 16.49
C GLY A 48 -7.09 -3.57 15.30
N PHE A 49 -6.50 -4.72 14.93
CA PHE A 49 -5.58 -4.87 13.80
C PHE A 49 -5.90 -6.14 13.00
N SER A 50 -6.48 -5.95 11.83
CA SER A 50 -6.88 -7.05 10.95
C SER A 50 -6.28 -6.89 9.57
N THR A 51 -5.84 -8.02 9.03
CA THR A 51 -5.31 -8.15 7.67
C THR A 51 -6.35 -8.89 6.84
N LEU A 52 -6.72 -8.32 5.70
CA LEU A 52 -7.58 -8.98 4.71
C LEU A 52 -6.90 -9.03 3.36
N LEU A 53 -7.43 -9.85 2.46
CA LEU A 53 -7.10 -9.80 1.05
C LEU A 53 -7.76 -8.57 0.42
N ALA A 54 -7.04 -7.83 -0.42
CA ALA A 54 -7.59 -6.71 -1.17
C ALA A 54 -8.43 -7.24 -2.34
N VAL A 55 -9.70 -6.87 -2.40
CA VAL A 55 -10.60 -7.29 -3.47
C VAL A 55 -11.13 -6.09 -4.26
N VAL A 56 -11.22 -6.25 -5.59
CA VAL A 56 -11.87 -5.28 -6.49
C VAL A 56 -13.35 -5.20 -6.13
N ALA A 57 -13.95 -6.36 -5.87
CA ALA A 57 -15.29 -6.54 -5.33
C ALA A 57 -15.34 -7.90 -4.61
N PRO A 58 -16.36 -8.19 -3.77
CA PRO A 58 -16.54 -9.52 -3.22
C PRO A 58 -16.49 -10.60 -4.32
N ASN A 59 -15.73 -11.67 -4.08
CA ASN A 59 -15.45 -12.75 -5.03
C ASN A 59 -14.60 -12.36 -6.27
N LEU A 60 -13.99 -11.17 -6.27
CA LEU A 60 -13.05 -10.71 -7.30
C LEU A 60 -11.76 -10.20 -6.63
N LEU A 61 -10.92 -11.15 -6.21
CA LEU A 61 -9.60 -10.89 -5.64
C LEU A 61 -8.69 -10.20 -6.67
N VAL A 62 -7.97 -9.16 -6.27
CA VAL A 62 -7.00 -8.53 -7.16
C VAL A 62 -5.79 -9.44 -7.38
N LYS A 63 -5.22 -9.38 -8.60
CA LYS A 63 -3.89 -9.95 -8.90
C LYS A 63 -2.91 -8.81 -9.23
N PRO A 64 -1.65 -8.85 -8.72
CA PRO A 64 -1.08 -9.84 -7.81
C PRO A 64 -1.78 -9.99 -6.46
N ALA A 65 -1.59 -11.15 -5.82
CA ALA A 65 -2.20 -11.43 -4.53
C ALA A 65 -1.78 -10.37 -3.52
N THR A 66 -2.75 -9.61 -3.02
CA THR A 66 -2.51 -8.43 -2.19
C THR A 66 -3.22 -8.57 -0.85
N ILE A 67 -2.51 -8.33 0.24
CA ILE A 67 -3.12 -8.04 1.55
C ILE A 67 -3.06 -6.55 1.85
N LEU A 68 -4.03 -6.09 2.63
CA LEU A 68 -3.99 -4.79 3.29
C LEU A 68 -4.16 -4.95 4.80
N PHE A 69 -3.48 -4.10 5.56
CA PHE A 69 -3.54 -4.05 7.02
C PHE A 69 -3.52 -2.61 7.52
N ASN A 70 -4.21 -2.35 8.62
CA ASN A 70 -4.38 -1.01 9.17
C ASN A 70 -3.19 -0.58 10.05
N LYS A 71 -2.70 0.65 9.88
CA LYS A 71 -1.67 1.25 10.75
C LYS A 71 -2.25 1.88 12.02
N VAL A 72 -3.49 2.36 11.94
CA VAL A 72 -4.22 2.97 13.06
C VAL A 72 -5.19 1.94 13.64
N THR A 73 -5.22 1.80 14.97
CA THR A 73 -6.13 0.87 15.66
C THR A 73 -7.59 1.13 15.28
N ILE A 74 -8.27 0.12 14.75
CA ILE A 74 -9.71 0.15 14.48
C ILE A 74 -10.46 -0.09 15.79
N LYS A 75 -11.27 0.87 16.22
CA LYS A 75 -12.03 0.83 17.49
C LYS A 75 -13.53 0.69 17.29
N GLY A 76 -14.02 0.76 16.06
CA GLY A 76 -15.45 0.69 15.78
C GLY A 76 -15.79 0.51 14.31
N ALA A 77 -17.07 0.27 14.04
CA ALA A 77 -17.57 -0.10 12.73
C ALA A 77 -17.27 0.93 11.63
N LYS A 78 -17.36 2.24 11.93
CA LYS A 78 -17.03 3.30 10.95
C LYS A 78 -15.63 3.13 10.38
N GLN A 79 -14.63 2.94 11.25
CA GLN A 79 -13.23 2.77 10.83
C GLN A 79 -13.01 1.45 10.09
N ALA A 80 -13.71 0.37 10.50
CA ALA A 80 -13.66 -0.90 9.79
C ALA A 80 -14.23 -0.78 8.36
N VAL A 81 -15.36 -0.08 8.19
CA VAL A 81 -15.97 0.17 6.89
C VAL A 81 -15.08 1.07 6.03
N GLN A 82 -14.43 2.08 6.60
CA GLN A 82 -13.49 2.93 5.85
C GLN A 82 -12.27 2.14 5.34
N MET A 83 -11.67 1.30 6.20
CA MET A 83 -10.53 0.44 5.81
C MET A 83 -10.93 -0.60 4.77
N PHE A 84 -12.06 -1.29 4.97
CA PHE A 84 -12.47 -2.43 4.15
C PHE A 84 -13.57 -2.10 3.12
N GLY A 85 -13.83 -0.82 2.90
CA GLY A 85 -14.71 -0.29 1.86
C GLY A 85 -13.90 0.58 0.89
N PRO A 86 -13.89 1.91 1.05
CA PRO A 86 -13.19 2.81 0.13
C PRO A 86 -11.69 2.52 0.03
N ALA A 87 -10.98 2.31 1.15
CA ALA A 87 -9.54 2.05 1.08
C ALA A 87 -9.20 0.68 0.46
N GLN A 88 -9.97 -0.37 0.76
CA GLN A 88 -9.79 -1.68 0.13
C GLN A 88 -10.02 -1.63 -1.39
N ARG A 89 -11.10 -0.97 -1.81
CA ARG A 89 -11.41 -0.75 -3.24
C ARG A 89 -10.28 0.01 -3.92
N ALA A 90 -9.79 1.08 -3.30
CA ALA A 90 -8.69 1.90 -3.79
C ALA A 90 -7.40 1.10 -3.99
N VAL A 91 -6.99 0.33 -2.97
CA VAL A 91 -5.79 -0.52 -3.04
C VAL A 91 -5.93 -1.56 -4.16
N ALA A 92 -7.07 -2.24 -4.23
CA ALA A 92 -7.31 -3.26 -5.25
C ALA A 92 -7.31 -2.65 -6.66
N MET A 93 -7.94 -1.50 -6.86
CA MET A 93 -7.93 -0.83 -8.17
C MET A 93 -6.54 -0.34 -8.55
N ALA A 94 -5.79 0.23 -7.63
CA ALA A 94 -4.41 0.67 -7.90
C ALA A 94 -3.51 -0.49 -8.34
N VAL A 95 -3.66 -1.67 -7.72
CA VAL A 95 -2.94 -2.88 -8.13
C VAL A 95 -3.39 -3.37 -9.50
N ALA A 96 -4.70 -3.49 -9.74
CA ALA A 96 -5.24 -3.93 -11.04
C ALA A 96 -4.78 -3.00 -12.17
N ASP A 97 -4.92 -1.69 -11.99
CA ASP A 97 -4.50 -0.70 -12.99
C ASP A 97 -2.99 -0.68 -13.19
N SER A 98 -2.19 -1.01 -12.16
CA SER A 98 -0.73 -1.17 -12.30
C SER A 98 -0.35 -2.39 -13.14
N VAL A 99 -1.20 -3.41 -13.20
CA VAL A 99 -1.04 -4.53 -14.15
C VAL A 99 -1.46 -4.10 -15.55
N GLU A 100 -2.60 -3.41 -15.66
CA GLU A 100 -3.13 -2.92 -16.93
C GLU A 100 -2.15 -1.97 -17.65
N ASP A 101 -1.52 -1.05 -16.91
CA ASP A 101 -0.56 -0.09 -17.46
C ASP A 101 0.88 -0.63 -17.60
N GLY A 102 1.12 -1.89 -17.21
CA GLY A 102 2.42 -2.56 -17.34
C GLY A 102 3.47 -2.13 -16.31
N THR A 103 3.09 -1.34 -15.30
CA THR A 103 3.95 -1.09 -14.14
C THR A 103 4.34 -2.43 -13.49
N ILE A 104 3.36 -3.29 -13.22
CA ILE A 104 3.54 -4.71 -12.90
C ILE A 104 3.35 -5.50 -14.21
N PRO A 105 4.35 -6.26 -14.69
CA PRO A 105 4.18 -7.07 -15.89
C PRO A 105 3.09 -8.13 -15.72
N ALA A 106 2.16 -8.21 -16.68
CA ALA A 106 1.03 -9.14 -16.62
C ALA A 106 1.46 -10.61 -16.56
N ASP A 107 2.60 -10.95 -17.17
CA ASP A 107 3.19 -12.28 -17.15
C ASP A 107 3.89 -12.64 -15.82
N GLU A 108 4.10 -11.67 -14.93
CA GLU A 108 4.61 -11.88 -13.56
C GLU A 108 3.49 -11.84 -12.51
N ALA A 109 2.31 -11.29 -12.84
CA ALA A 109 1.32 -10.89 -11.86
C ALA A 109 0.76 -12.04 -11.02
N ASP A 110 0.74 -13.27 -11.53
CA ASP A 110 0.22 -14.44 -10.81
C ASP A 110 1.20 -15.03 -9.78
N ASP A 111 2.47 -14.61 -9.80
CA ASP A 111 3.54 -15.12 -8.92
C ASP A 111 4.18 -14.05 -8.03
N LEU A 112 3.49 -12.92 -7.87
CA LEU A 112 3.86 -11.82 -6.99
C LEU A 112 2.93 -11.72 -5.78
N PHE A 113 3.48 -11.21 -4.67
CA PHE A 113 2.78 -10.97 -3.42
C PHE A 113 2.98 -9.51 -2.99
N ILE A 114 1.89 -8.85 -2.62
CA ILE A 114 1.89 -7.45 -2.19
C ILE A 114 1.31 -7.35 -0.77
N SER A 115 1.96 -6.57 0.08
CA SER A 115 1.47 -6.23 1.42
C SER A 115 1.39 -4.72 1.58
N VAL A 116 0.20 -4.20 1.88
CA VAL A 116 -0.10 -2.76 1.90
C VAL A 116 -0.50 -2.31 3.31
N GLY A 117 0.36 -1.53 3.96
CA GLY A 117 0.05 -0.86 5.20
C GLY A 117 -0.69 0.45 4.93
N VAL A 118 -1.93 0.56 5.39
CA VAL A 118 -2.81 1.68 5.11
C VAL A 118 -2.99 2.57 6.35
N PHE A 119 -2.73 3.87 6.20
CA PHE A 119 -3.06 4.89 7.19
C PHE A 119 -4.41 5.54 6.86
N ILE A 120 -5.30 5.58 7.84
CA ILE A 120 -6.52 6.40 7.82
C ILE A 120 -6.60 7.08 9.18
N HIS A 121 -6.64 8.41 9.20
CA HIS A 121 -6.77 9.16 10.45
C HIS A 121 -8.13 8.86 11.11
N TRP A 122 -8.19 8.83 12.45
CA TRP A 122 -9.43 8.51 13.16
C TRP A 122 -10.54 9.56 13.02
N LEU A 123 -10.23 10.74 12.49
CA LEU A 123 -11.20 11.80 12.16
C LEU A 123 -11.57 11.84 10.66
N ALA A 124 -11.15 10.87 9.85
CA ALA A 124 -11.53 10.82 8.44
C ALA A 124 -13.04 10.59 8.29
N GLU A 125 -13.68 11.33 7.40
CA GLU A 125 -15.13 11.26 7.18
C GLU A 125 -15.54 11.16 5.71
N ASP A 126 -14.75 11.71 4.79
CA ASP A 126 -15.06 11.73 3.37
C ASP A 126 -14.56 10.45 2.67
N ASP A 127 -15.45 9.47 2.52
CA ASP A 127 -15.14 8.17 1.91
C ASP A 127 -14.62 8.29 0.47
N ALA A 128 -15.07 9.29 -0.30
CA ALA A 128 -14.62 9.48 -1.68
C ALA A 128 -13.14 9.92 -1.72
N LYS A 129 -12.74 10.81 -0.80
CA LYS A 129 -11.33 11.20 -0.65
C LYS A 129 -10.46 10.07 -0.09
N ILE A 130 -10.99 9.29 0.85
CA ILE A 130 -10.28 8.09 1.34
C ILE A 130 -9.98 7.16 0.16
N GLU A 131 -10.95 6.91 -0.72
CA GLU A 131 -10.76 6.07 -1.90
C GLU A 131 -9.75 6.70 -2.88
N GLU A 132 -9.94 7.97 -3.25
CA GLU A 132 -9.08 8.68 -4.20
C GLU A 132 -7.62 8.74 -3.74
N PHE A 133 -7.37 9.14 -2.49
CA PHE A 133 -6.02 9.32 -1.97
C PHE A 133 -5.32 7.98 -1.76
N ASN A 134 -6.00 6.96 -1.26
CA ASN A 134 -5.41 5.63 -1.14
C ASN A 134 -5.10 5.01 -2.51
N TYR A 135 -5.92 5.28 -3.53
CA TYR A 135 -5.69 4.79 -4.89
C TYR A 135 -4.40 5.40 -5.45
N LYS A 136 -4.30 6.74 -5.39
CA LYS A 136 -3.12 7.48 -5.86
C LYS A 136 -1.86 7.07 -5.10
N ALA A 137 -1.91 7.06 -3.76
CA ALA A 137 -0.77 6.70 -2.93
C ALA A 137 -0.32 5.26 -3.18
N THR A 138 -1.25 4.31 -3.33
CA THR A 138 -0.91 2.91 -3.62
C THR A 138 -0.27 2.78 -5.00
N LYS A 139 -0.83 3.43 -6.03
CA LYS A 139 -0.29 3.38 -7.39
C LYS A 139 1.12 3.99 -7.46
N GLU A 140 1.35 5.11 -6.79
CA GLU A 140 2.68 5.72 -6.67
C GLU A 140 3.67 4.83 -5.91
N ALA A 141 3.25 4.21 -4.80
CA ALA A 141 4.09 3.31 -4.02
C ALA A 141 4.50 2.07 -4.82
N ILE A 142 3.58 1.49 -5.61
CA ILE A 142 3.88 0.37 -6.52
C ILE A 142 4.92 0.81 -7.56
N ALA A 143 4.68 1.94 -8.24
CA ALA A 143 5.59 2.43 -9.26
C ALA A 143 7.01 2.66 -8.71
N ARG A 144 7.13 3.27 -7.52
CA ARG A 144 8.40 3.48 -6.81
C ARG A 144 9.07 2.17 -6.41
N ALA A 145 8.32 1.23 -5.84
CA ALA A 145 8.85 -0.09 -5.46
C ALA A 145 9.41 -0.84 -6.68
N VAL A 146 8.65 -0.91 -7.77
CA VAL A 146 9.06 -1.59 -9.00
C VAL A 146 10.27 -0.92 -9.65
N ALA A 147 10.31 0.42 -9.64
CA ALA A 147 11.46 1.17 -10.15
C ALA A 147 12.69 1.10 -9.22
N GLY A 148 12.51 0.70 -7.95
CA GLY A 148 13.56 0.73 -6.94
C GLY A 148 13.96 2.16 -6.55
N THR A 149 12.99 3.08 -6.54
CA THR A 149 13.20 4.50 -6.24
C THR A 149 12.47 4.94 -4.96
N PRO A 150 12.97 5.98 -4.27
CA PRO A 150 14.27 6.62 -4.50
C PRO A 150 15.42 5.68 -4.14
N THR A 151 16.53 5.81 -4.86
CA THR A 151 17.78 5.12 -4.52
C THR A 151 18.40 5.76 -3.28
N ALA A 152 19.23 5.00 -2.55
CA ALA A 152 19.98 5.54 -1.41
C ALA A 152 20.80 6.80 -1.76
N LYS A 153 21.35 6.86 -2.98
CA LYS A 153 22.11 8.02 -3.47
C LYS A 153 21.21 9.26 -3.63
N GLU A 154 20.03 9.10 -4.20
CA GLU A 154 19.05 10.20 -4.35
C GLU A 154 18.58 10.69 -2.99
N VAL A 155 18.30 9.78 -2.05
CA VAL A 155 17.94 10.16 -0.68
C VAL A 155 19.06 10.95 0.00
N VAL A 156 20.32 10.49 -0.09
CA VAL A 156 21.47 11.22 0.50
C VAL A 156 21.65 12.61 -0.13
N ALA A 157 21.39 12.76 -1.42
CA ALA A 157 21.48 14.03 -2.12
C ALA A 157 20.34 15.01 -1.73
N ALA A 158 19.13 14.50 -1.48
CA ALA A 158 17.95 15.32 -1.23
C ALA A 158 17.67 15.59 0.26
N LYS A 159 18.19 14.75 1.18
CA LYS A 159 17.77 14.74 2.59
C LYS A 159 17.91 16.09 3.31
N SER A 160 18.89 16.92 2.96
CA SER A 160 19.11 18.24 3.60
C SER A 160 18.16 19.33 3.12
N GLY A 161 17.34 19.08 2.10
CA GLY A 161 16.28 20.00 1.67
C GLY A 161 14.88 19.46 1.93
N ALA A 162 14.77 18.20 2.34
CA ALA A 162 13.50 17.54 2.59
C ALA A 162 12.95 17.94 3.97
N LYS A 163 11.64 18.20 4.05
CA LYS A 163 10.97 18.59 5.29
C LYS A 163 10.01 17.50 5.72
N HIS A 164 10.22 16.97 6.92
CA HIS A 164 9.26 16.06 7.53
C HIS A 164 8.19 16.90 8.26
N PRO A 165 6.87 16.65 8.05
CA PRO A 165 5.79 17.50 8.55
C PRO A 165 5.74 17.62 10.07
N PHE A 166 6.32 16.66 10.79
CA PHE A 166 6.38 16.63 12.25
C PHE A 166 7.81 16.61 12.82
N ALA A 167 8.85 16.93 12.03
CA ALA A 167 10.21 16.97 12.57
C ALA A 167 10.40 18.16 13.51
N ALA A 168 11.14 17.95 14.60
CA ALA A 168 11.48 19.00 15.56
C ALA A 168 12.48 20.02 14.99
N ASN A 169 13.33 19.61 14.04
CA ASN A 169 14.33 20.46 13.40
C ASN A 169 14.09 20.48 11.89
N ASN A 170 14.10 21.68 11.30
CA ASN A 170 13.93 21.91 9.86
C ASN A 170 15.28 21.90 9.12
N VAL A 171 16.17 20.94 9.44
CA VAL A 171 17.52 20.87 8.84
C VAL A 171 17.42 20.69 7.34
#